data_AF-A0AAD4TWH8-F1
#
_entry.id   AF-A0AAD4TWH8-F1
#
_cell.length_a   1.000
_cell.length_b   1.000
_cell.length_c   1.000
_cell.angle_alpha   90.00
_cell.angle_beta   90.00
_cell.angle_gamma   90.00
#
_symmetry.space_group_name_H-M   'P 1'
#
loop_
_entity.id
_entity.type
_entity.pdbx_description
1 polymer ?
#
loop_
_entity_poly.entity_id
_entity_poly.type
_entity_poly.pdbx_seq_one_letter_code
_entity_poly.pdbx_strand_id
1 'polypeptide(L)'
;MYFWCICFTVTLFIAIVEVNDLQPRFPFYWYNFPVTFACYATLICLSASTIYSITYVQFLPHGPEWDRAIAATAFSCVASVLYAIEMAGTWNFYKLKEIPCYMHTVPGLLNVLETFVAGVIFAFLSNTSLYLHQPALEWCVAVYSICFIPTAVTILLNLGKWENRLPIFFPIFQLVLTVLFVLLYISALVLWPLYQFSEEFGGQPQRSSDVSCMDDLMCAWDQCLAVTVLTAINLLVYVADLGYWAHRVSVEIENQSTNR
;
A
#
# COMPACT_ATOMS: atom_id res chain seq x y z
N MET A 1 6.50 7.98 16.31
CA MET A 1 7.64 7.52 17.15
C MET A 1 7.91 6.02 16.95
N TYR A 2 6.97 5.11 17.27
CA TYR A 2 7.20 3.66 17.15
C TYR A 2 7.57 3.19 15.74
N PHE A 3 6.85 3.63 14.71
CA PHE A 3 7.16 3.29 13.30
C PHE A 3 8.55 3.74 12.87
N TRP A 4 8.98 4.96 13.23
CA TRP A 4 10.33 5.44 12.92
C TRP A 4 11.42 4.63 13.61
N CYS A 5 11.20 4.20 14.86
CA CYS A 5 12.15 3.32 15.56
C CYS A 5 12.27 1.96 14.88
N ILE A 6 11.16 1.37 14.43
CA ILE A 6 11.19 0.12 13.66
C ILE A 6 11.93 0.33 12.34
N CYS A 7 11.60 1.40 11.61
CA CYS A 7 12.25 1.74 10.35
C CYS A 7 13.78 1.81 10.52
N PHE A 8 14.23 2.59 11.51
CA PHE A 8 15.64 2.74 11.84
C PHE A 8 16.29 1.42 12.27
N THR A 9 15.63 0.64 13.14
CA THR A 9 16.17 -0.64 13.64
C THR A 9 16.40 -1.64 12.51
N VAL A 10 15.43 -1.75 11.59
CA VAL A 10 15.52 -2.67 10.46
C VAL A 10 16.54 -2.18 9.44
N THR A 11 16.59 -0.88 9.14
CA THR A 11 17.66 -0.30 8.29
C THR A 11 19.05 -0.55 8.88
N LEU A 12 19.21 -0.37 10.19
CA LEU A 12 20.46 -0.64 10.89
C LEU A 12 20.82 -2.13 10.85
N PHE A 13 19.85 -3.02 11.01
CA PHE A 13 20.04 -4.45 10.84
C PHE A 13 20.50 -4.81 9.41
N ILE A 14 19.84 -4.24 8.39
CA ILE A 14 20.24 -4.42 6.99
C ILE A 14 21.69 -3.94 6.78
N ALA A 15 22.01 -2.73 7.23
CA ALA A 15 23.34 -2.15 7.12
C ALA A 15 24.42 -3.00 7.82
N ILE A 16 24.14 -3.53 9.02
CA ILE A 16 25.07 -4.44 9.72
C ILE A 16 25.32 -5.69 8.88
N VAL A 17 24.27 -6.32 8.36
CA VAL A 17 24.42 -7.56 7.58
C VAL A 17 25.18 -7.30 6.28
N GLU A 18 24.98 -6.14 5.65
CA GLU A 18 25.72 -5.73 4.44
C GLU A 18 27.20 -5.44 4.74
N VAL A 19 27.51 -4.69 5.79
CA VAL A 19 28.90 -4.36 6.16
C VAL A 19 29.70 -5.59 6.58
N ASN A 20 29.04 -6.60 7.17
CA ASN A 20 29.69 -7.85 7.57
C ASN A 20 29.76 -8.88 6.44
N ASP A 21 29.37 -8.54 5.20
CA ASP A 21 29.29 -9.45 4.05
C ASP A 21 28.56 -10.77 4.38
N LEU A 22 27.54 -10.71 5.26
CA LEU A 22 26.76 -11.87 5.69
C LEU A 22 25.65 -12.24 4.69
N GLN A 23 25.53 -11.49 3.59
CA GLN A 23 24.62 -11.73 2.47
C GLN A 23 24.61 -13.20 1.96
N PRO A 24 25.77 -13.89 1.81
CA PRO A 24 25.81 -15.26 1.30
C PRO A 24 25.13 -16.29 2.20
N ARG A 25 24.86 -15.94 3.47
CA ARG A 25 24.18 -16.82 4.42
C ARG A 25 22.67 -16.88 4.19
N PHE A 26 22.10 -15.89 3.49
CA PHE A 26 20.67 -15.80 3.17
C PHE A 26 20.41 -15.39 1.70
N PRO A 27 20.95 -16.12 0.71
CA PRO A 27 21.03 -15.66 -0.68
C PRO A 27 19.67 -15.55 -1.39
N PHE A 28 18.65 -16.25 -0.91
CA PHE A 28 17.31 -16.24 -1.51
C PHE A 28 16.48 -15.03 -1.06
N TYR A 29 16.60 -14.63 0.20
CA TYR A 29 15.76 -13.61 0.84
C TYR A 29 16.39 -12.21 0.78
N TRP A 30 17.73 -12.13 0.88
CA TRP A 30 18.46 -10.88 1.12
C TRP A 30 18.40 -9.86 -0.03
N TYR A 31 18.06 -10.28 -1.24
CA TYR A 31 18.06 -9.40 -2.41
C TYR A 31 16.75 -8.61 -2.58
N ASN A 32 15.61 -9.27 -2.34
CA ASN A 32 14.29 -8.66 -2.45
C ASN A 32 13.89 -7.94 -1.15
N PHE A 33 14.38 -8.40 0.00
CA PHE A 33 13.96 -7.90 1.32
C PHE A 33 14.33 -6.43 1.57
N PRO A 34 15.59 -5.96 1.41
CA PRO A 34 15.96 -4.57 1.65
C PRO A 34 15.17 -3.60 0.75
N VAL A 35 15.01 -3.97 -0.52
CA VAL A 35 14.25 -3.17 -1.49
C VAL A 35 12.76 -3.13 -1.14
N THR A 36 12.16 -4.27 -0.80
CA THR A 36 10.75 -4.29 -0.36
C THR A 36 10.55 -3.47 0.91
N PHE A 37 11.48 -3.60 1.86
CA PHE A 37 11.45 -2.86 3.10
C PHE A 37 11.60 -1.34 2.89
N ALA A 38 12.56 -0.89 2.09
CA ALA A 38 12.76 0.53 1.80
C ALA A 38 11.55 1.13 1.06
N CYS A 39 10.85 0.35 0.21
CA CYS A 39 9.59 0.77 -0.39
C CYS A 39 8.50 1.01 0.67
N TYR A 40 8.26 0.04 1.56
CA TYR A 40 7.30 0.21 2.66
C TYR A 40 7.70 1.35 3.60
N ALA A 41 8.99 1.50 3.92
CA ALA A 41 9.49 2.57 4.78
C ALA A 41 9.27 3.95 4.14
N THR A 42 9.47 4.08 2.82
CA THR A 42 9.15 5.30 2.05
C THR A 42 7.68 5.68 2.22
N LEU A 43 6.78 4.70 2.03
CA LEU A 43 5.33 4.89 2.08
C LEU A 43 4.85 5.21 3.50
N ILE A 44 5.37 4.52 4.53
CA ILE A 44 5.06 4.79 5.94
C ILE A 44 5.54 6.18 6.36
N CYS A 45 6.73 6.60 5.92
CA CYS A 45 7.25 7.93 6.24
C CYS A 45 6.45 9.02 5.51
N LEU A 46 6.04 8.77 4.26
CA LEU A 46 5.20 9.68 3.49
C LEU A 46 3.81 9.82 4.12
N SER A 47 3.18 8.71 4.50
CA SER A 47 1.86 8.73 5.16
C SER A 47 1.93 9.43 6.51
N ALA A 48 2.96 9.17 7.31
CA ALA A 48 3.18 9.89 8.56
C ALA A 48 3.32 11.40 8.33
N SER A 49 4.13 11.83 7.35
CA SER A 49 4.28 13.25 7.01
C SER A 49 2.94 13.90 6.62
N THR A 50 2.15 13.23 5.80
CA THR A 50 0.84 13.72 5.36
C THR A 50 -0.14 13.80 6.52
N ILE A 51 -0.24 12.74 7.35
CA ILE A 51 -1.15 12.71 8.50
C ILE A 51 -0.78 13.81 9.49
N TYR A 52 0.49 13.90 9.92
CA TYR A 52 0.91 14.92 10.87
C TYR A 52 0.70 16.35 10.34
N SER A 53 0.88 16.57 9.03
CA SER A 53 0.64 17.88 8.42
C SER A 53 -0.85 18.22 8.39
N ILE A 54 -1.73 17.27 8.07
CA ILE A 54 -3.17 17.52 7.98
C ILE A 54 -3.76 17.70 9.38
N THR A 55 -3.41 16.86 10.35
CA THR A 55 -4.04 16.88 11.68
C THR A 55 -3.49 17.99 12.58
N TYR A 56 -2.16 18.19 12.63
CA TYR A 56 -1.57 19.08 13.63
C TYR A 56 -1.25 20.47 13.08
N VAL A 57 -0.91 20.64 11.81
CA VAL A 57 -0.56 21.97 11.27
C VAL A 57 -1.81 22.80 10.96
N GLN A 58 -2.90 22.16 10.50
CA GLN A 58 -4.12 22.86 10.09
C GLN A 58 -5.12 23.10 11.24
N PHE A 59 -5.14 22.26 12.27
CA PHE A 59 -6.19 22.30 13.30
C PHE A 59 -5.72 22.66 14.72
N LEU A 60 -4.40 22.68 15.00
CA LEU A 60 -3.89 22.98 16.34
C LEU A 60 -3.48 24.46 16.49
N PRO A 61 -3.87 25.15 17.59
CA PRO A 61 -3.33 26.48 17.91
C PRO A 61 -1.83 26.41 18.21
N HIS A 62 -1.12 27.51 17.96
CA HIS A 62 0.34 27.60 18.12
C HIS A 62 0.78 27.24 19.55
N GLY A 63 1.63 26.22 19.68
CA GLY A 63 2.15 25.71 20.96
C GLY A 63 3.26 24.67 20.77
N PRO A 64 3.86 24.13 21.86
CA PRO A 64 4.99 23.20 21.79
C PRO A 64 4.67 21.88 21.06
N GLU A 65 3.41 21.45 21.08
CA GLU A 65 2.96 20.27 20.31
C GLU A 65 2.91 20.54 18.80
N TRP A 66 2.68 21.80 18.39
CA TRP A 66 2.70 22.23 16.99
C TRP A 66 4.13 22.22 16.44
N ASP A 67 5.10 22.76 17.19
CA ASP A 67 6.52 22.73 16.83
C ASP A 67 7.03 21.28 16.71
N ARG A 68 6.61 20.40 17.63
CA ARG A 68 6.94 18.98 17.60
C ARG A 68 6.34 18.27 16.39
N ALA A 69 5.11 18.59 16.02
CA ALA A 69 4.46 18.04 14.85
C ALA A 69 5.14 18.49 13.55
N ILE A 70 5.57 19.75 13.45
CA ILE A 70 6.31 20.27 12.29
C ILE A 70 7.68 19.62 12.17
N ALA A 71 8.40 19.47 13.27
CA ALA A 71 9.65 18.73 13.25
C ALA A 71 9.41 17.29 12.77
N ALA A 72 8.37 16.62 13.29
CA ALA A 72 8.02 15.26 12.89
C ALA A 72 7.64 15.15 11.40
N THR A 73 6.88 16.10 10.82
CA THR A 73 6.56 16.11 9.40
C THR A 73 7.81 16.32 8.55
N ALA A 74 8.63 17.31 8.88
CA ALA A 74 9.85 17.63 8.16
C ALA A 74 10.82 16.42 8.15
N PHE A 75 11.09 15.83 9.32
CA PHE A 75 11.97 14.66 9.41
C PHE A 75 11.38 13.43 8.71
N SER A 76 10.06 13.21 8.77
CA SER A 76 9.41 12.10 8.05
C SER A 76 9.48 12.29 6.53
N CYS A 77 9.30 13.52 6.05
CA CYS A 77 9.44 13.86 4.64
C CYS A 77 10.88 13.60 4.16
N VAL A 78 11.88 14.11 4.90
CA VAL A 78 13.30 13.86 4.59
C VAL A 78 13.60 12.37 4.60
N ALA A 79 13.13 11.61 5.60
CA ALA A 79 13.32 10.16 5.67
C ALA A 79 12.67 9.45 4.48
N SER A 80 11.47 9.86 4.06
CA SER A 80 10.79 9.31 2.88
C SER A 80 11.62 9.55 1.61
N VAL A 81 12.16 10.76 1.43
CA VAL A 81 13.03 11.09 0.29
C VAL A 81 14.30 10.23 0.31
N LEU A 82 14.92 10.04 1.48
CA LEU A 82 16.11 9.20 1.60
C LEU A 82 15.83 7.73 1.25
N TYR A 83 14.74 7.15 1.75
CA TYR A 83 14.34 5.79 1.39
C TYR A 83 13.97 5.67 -0.11
N ALA A 84 13.35 6.70 -0.69
CA ALA A 84 13.06 6.73 -2.12
C ALA A 84 14.35 6.78 -2.97
N ILE A 85 15.37 7.53 -2.53
CA ILE A 85 16.70 7.57 -3.17
C ILE A 85 17.38 6.21 -3.06
N GLU A 86 17.34 5.56 -1.90
CA GLU A 86 17.89 4.22 -1.70
C GLU A 86 17.22 3.21 -2.64
N MET A 87 15.89 3.26 -2.74
CA MET A 87 15.10 2.46 -3.67
C MET A 87 15.50 2.68 -5.14
N ALA A 88 15.55 3.95 -5.57
CA ALA A 88 15.87 4.31 -6.95
C ALA A 88 17.33 3.97 -7.30
N GLY A 89 18.26 4.20 -6.36
CA GLY A 89 19.68 3.85 -6.51
C GLY A 89 19.88 2.35 -6.64
N THR A 90 19.22 1.57 -5.78
CA THR A 90 19.28 0.11 -5.80
C THR A 90 18.64 -0.46 -7.07
N TRP A 91 17.52 0.11 -7.51
CA TRP A 91 16.90 -0.24 -8.79
C TRP A 91 17.87 -0.03 -9.96
N ASN A 92 18.52 1.13 -10.02
CA ASN A 92 19.43 1.47 -11.12
C ASN A 92 20.71 0.62 -11.10
N PHE A 93 21.25 0.35 -9.90
CA PHE A 93 22.44 -0.50 -9.73
C PHE A 93 22.16 -1.94 -10.16
N TYR A 94 20.99 -2.49 -9.80
CA TYR A 94 20.62 -3.85 -10.20
C TYR A 94 20.21 -3.97 -11.66
N LYS A 95 19.62 -2.92 -12.24
CA LYS A 95 19.42 -2.80 -13.68
C LYS A 95 20.75 -2.88 -14.43
N LEU A 96 21.81 -2.27 -13.89
CA LEU A 96 23.15 -2.30 -14.49
C LEU A 96 23.83 -3.67 -14.38
N LYS A 97 23.46 -4.47 -13.37
CA LYS A 97 24.08 -5.77 -13.06
C LYS A 97 23.29 -6.98 -13.60
N GLU A 98 22.18 -6.75 -14.32
CA GLU A 98 21.27 -7.77 -14.88
C GLU A 98 20.78 -8.83 -13.88
N ILE A 99 20.73 -8.50 -12.58
CA ILE A 99 20.27 -9.45 -11.56
C ILE A 99 18.74 -9.32 -11.43
N PRO A 100 17.94 -10.38 -11.70
CA PRO A 100 16.48 -10.29 -11.62
C PRO A 100 16.01 -10.13 -10.17
N CYS A 101 15.53 -8.93 -9.83
CA CYS A 101 14.86 -8.61 -8.56
C CYS A 101 13.36 -8.64 -8.75
N TYR A 102 12.61 -9.20 -7.81
CA TYR A 102 11.15 -9.16 -7.88
C TYR A 102 10.64 -7.70 -7.91
N MET A 103 11.21 -6.84 -7.07
CA MET A 103 10.85 -5.43 -7.07
C MET A 103 11.27 -4.73 -8.38
N HIS A 104 12.23 -5.24 -9.16
CA HIS A 104 12.56 -4.67 -10.49
C HIS A 104 11.41 -4.81 -11.51
N THR A 105 10.37 -5.56 -11.18
CA THR A 105 9.17 -5.65 -12.02
C THR A 105 8.14 -4.62 -11.57
N VAL A 106 7.63 -3.83 -12.52
CA VAL A 106 6.48 -2.92 -12.33
C VAL A 106 5.34 -3.54 -11.50
N PRO A 107 4.88 -4.80 -11.74
CA PRO A 107 3.84 -5.44 -10.91
C PRO A 107 4.25 -5.66 -9.45
N GLY A 108 5.54 -5.86 -9.15
CA GLY A 108 6.00 -5.99 -7.78
C GLY A 108 5.80 -4.71 -6.97
N LEU A 109 6.06 -3.54 -7.59
CA LEU A 109 5.83 -2.25 -6.98
C LEU A 109 4.33 -1.95 -6.82
N LEU A 110 3.52 -2.31 -7.81
CA LEU A 110 2.06 -2.15 -7.76
C LEU A 110 1.47 -2.99 -6.63
N ASN A 111 1.85 -4.26 -6.50
CA ASN A 111 1.41 -5.12 -5.39
C ASN A 111 1.75 -4.53 -4.01
N VAL A 112 2.92 -3.92 -3.85
CA VAL A 112 3.31 -3.26 -2.59
C VAL A 112 2.45 -2.02 -2.31
N LEU A 113 2.12 -1.24 -3.33
CA LEU A 113 1.19 -0.12 -3.20
C LEU A 113 -0.21 -0.62 -2.84
N GLU A 114 -0.69 -1.70 -3.46
CA GLU A 114 -2.00 -2.30 -3.20
C GLU A 114 -2.15 -2.73 -1.74
N THR A 115 -1.18 -3.49 -1.23
CA THR A 115 -1.21 -3.97 0.16
C THR A 115 -1.00 -2.84 1.15
N PHE A 116 -0.18 -1.84 0.82
CA PHE A 116 0.00 -0.67 1.68
C PHE A 116 -1.29 0.13 1.81
N VAL A 117 -1.94 0.49 0.69
CA VAL A 117 -3.19 1.26 0.68
C VAL A 117 -4.30 0.47 1.38
N ALA A 118 -4.42 -0.84 1.10
CA ALA A 118 -5.37 -1.71 1.82
C ALA A 118 -5.08 -1.74 3.34
N GLY A 119 -3.81 -1.80 3.75
CA GLY A 119 -3.43 -1.71 5.16
C GLY A 119 -3.84 -0.40 5.82
N VAL A 120 -3.70 0.73 5.10
CA VAL A 120 -4.19 2.04 5.58
C VAL A 120 -5.72 2.05 5.68
N ILE A 121 -6.44 1.47 4.72
CA ILE A 121 -7.90 1.31 4.79
C ILE A 121 -8.31 0.52 6.03
N PHE A 122 -7.63 -0.60 6.33
CA PHE A 122 -7.88 -1.38 7.55
C PHE A 122 -7.60 -0.59 8.83
N ALA A 123 -6.56 0.24 8.85
CA ALA A 123 -6.27 1.11 10.00
C ALA A 123 -7.43 2.09 10.25
N PHE A 124 -7.98 2.71 9.21
CA PHE A 124 -9.17 3.56 9.34
C PHE A 124 -10.39 2.75 9.81
N LEU A 125 -10.68 1.61 9.19
CA LEU A 125 -11.80 0.74 9.56
C LEU A 125 -11.74 0.23 11.01
N SER A 126 -10.54 -0.05 11.53
CA SER A 126 -10.36 -0.54 12.91
C SER A 126 -10.81 0.48 13.96
N ASN A 127 -10.61 1.77 13.68
CA ASN A 127 -11.09 2.86 14.54
C ASN A 127 -12.62 3.05 14.39
N THR A 128 -13.18 2.76 13.21
CA THR A 128 -14.61 2.91 12.90
C THR A 128 -15.47 1.70 13.33
N SER A 129 -14.98 0.84 14.23
CA SER A 129 -15.63 -0.42 14.64
C SER A 129 -17.05 -0.28 15.23
N LEU A 130 -17.57 0.94 15.38
CA LEU A 130 -18.91 1.25 15.85
C LEU A 130 -20.00 1.26 14.75
N TYR A 131 -19.69 1.15 13.45
CA TYR A 131 -20.66 1.29 12.34
C TYR A 131 -20.93 0.02 11.50
N LEU A 132 -20.51 -1.15 11.97
CA LEU A 132 -20.66 -2.46 11.31
C LEU A 132 -22.04 -3.12 11.55
N HIS A 133 -23.14 -2.42 11.26
CA HIS A 133 -24.48 -3.02 11.31
C HIS A 133 -25.18 -3.12 9.96
N GLN A 134 -24.56 -2.60 8.90
CA GLN A 134 -25.09 -2.68 7.55
C GLN A 134 -24.34 -3.73 6.71
N PRO A 135 -25.04 -4.68 6.05
CA PRO A 135 -24.43 -5.77 5.31
C PRO A 135 -23.58 -5.29 4.12
N ALA A 136 -23.85 -4.08 3.59
CA ALA A 136 -23.06 -3.48 2.52
C ALA A 136 -21.65 -3.06 2.97
N LEU A 137 -21.49 -2.63 4.23
CA LEU A 137 -20.19 -2.26 4.78
C LEU A 137 -19.37 -3.50 5.12
N GLU A 138 -20.02 -4.56 5.63
CA GLU A 138 -19.39 -5.87 5.79
C GLU A 138 -18.86 -6.41 4.47
N TRP A 139 -19.63 -6.26 3.38
CA TRP A 139 -19.18 -6.62 2.04
C TRP A 139 -17.93 -5.83 1.60
N CYS A 140 -17.87 -4.52 1.85
CA CYS A 140 -16.70 -3.71 1.51
C CYS A 140 -15.45 -4.19 2.27
N VAL A 141 -15.59 -4.52 3.55
CA VAL A 141 -14.49 -5.08 4.37
C VAL A 141 -14.06 -6.45 3.84
N ALA A 142 -15.02 -7.29 3.43
CA ALA A 142 -14.73 -8.58 2.82
C ALA A 142 -13.97 -8.41 1.50
N VAL A 143 -14.38 -7.46 0.64
CA VAL A 143 -13.67 -7.12 -0.61
C VAL A 143 -12.22 -6.75 -0.32
N TYR A 144 -11.97 -5.83 0.60
CA TYR A 144 -10.60 -5.41 0.95
C TYR A 144 -9.76 -6.59 1.46
N SER A 145 -10.37 -7.50 2.24
CA SER A 145 -9.69 -8.68 2.77
C SER A 145 -9.38 -9.73 1.70
N ILE A 146 -10.34 -10.02 0.83
CA ILE A 146 -10.22 -10.98 -0.26
C ILE A 146 -9.17 -10.53 -1.28
N CYS A 147 -8.98 -9.22 -1.47
CA CYS A 147 -7.94 -8.70 -2.36
C CYS A 147 -6.58 -8.61 -1.65
N PHE A 148 -6.56 -8.20 -0.38
CA PHE A 148 -5.33 -8.06 0.39
C PHE A 148 -4.59 -9.38 0.61
N ILE A 149 -5.30 -10.45 0.98
CA ILE A 149 -4.66 -11.73 1.35
C ILE A 149 -3.88 -12.34 0.17
N PRO A 150 -4.45 -12.50 -1.05
CA PRO A 150 -3.71 -13.07 -2.17
C PRO A 150 -2.59 -12.16 -2.67
N THR A 151 -2.75 -10.83 -2.67
CA THR A 151 -1.65 -9.92 -3.02
C THR A 151 -0.51 -10.04 -2.01
N ALA A 152 -0.81 -10.10 -0.70
CA ALA A 152 0.20 -10.31 0.34
C ALA A 152 0.92 -11.67 0.20
N VAL A 153 0.17 -12.75 -0.10
CA VAL A 153 0.75 -14.07 -0.39
C VAL A 153 1.66 -14.01 -1.62
N THR A 154 1.27 -13.29 -2.67
CA THR A 154 2.09 -13.08 -3.87
C THR A 154 3.41 -12.41 -3.51
N ILE A 155 3.38 -11.31 -2.74
CA ILE A 155 4.58 -10.63 -2.25
C ILE A 155 5.47 -11.60 -1.44
N LEU A 156 4.90 -12.37 -0.51
CA LEU A 156 5.65 -13.32 0.32
C LEU A 156 6.30 -14.45 -0.49
N LEU A 157 5.58 -15.03 -1.45
CA LEU A 157 6.10 -16.06 -2.35
C LEU A 157 7.27 -15.53 -3.19
N ASN A 158 7.17 -14.28 -3.62
CA ASN A 158 8.18 -13.61 -4.43
C ASN A 158 9.42 -13.19 -3.60
N LEU A 159 9.23 -12.83 -2.33
CA LEU A 159 10.35 -12.63 -1.39
C LEU A 159 11.16 -13.91 -1.17
N GLY A 160 10.49 -15.07 -1.16
CA GLY A 160 11.16 -16.36 -0.98
C GLY A 160 11.72 -17.00 -2.26
N LYS A 161 11.58 -16.36 -3.44
CA LYS A 161 11.93 -16.92 -4.76
C LYS A 161 11.25 -18.28 -5.07
N TRP A 162 10.06 -18.54 -4.52
CA TRP A 162 9.30 -19.77 -4.80
C TRP A 162 8.59 -19.71 -6.15
N GLU A 163 8.64 -18.57 -6.84
CA GLU A 163 8.06 -18.31 -8.16
C GLU A 163 8.57 -19.29 -9.23
N ASN A 164 9.84 -19.72 -9.15
CA ASN A 164 10.42 -20.72 -10.06
C ASN A 164 9.80 -22.13 -9.96
N ARG A 165 8.91 -22.36 -8.98
CA ARG A 165 8.17 -23.63 -8.81
C ARG A 165 6.76 -23.54 -9.37
N LEU A 166 6.29 -22.36 -9.77
CA LEU A 166 4.95 -22.13 -10.29
C LEU A 166 4.93 -22.23 -11.82
N PRO A 167 3.97 -22.97 -12.40
CA PRO A 167 3.98 -23.36 -13.81
C PRO A 167 3.64 -22.22 -14.77
N ILE A 168 3.78 -22.51 -16.08
CA ILE A 168 3.48 -21.69 -17.28
C ILE A 168 2.13 -20.93 -17.23
N PHE A 169 1.18 -21.35 -16.39
CA PHE A 169 -0.13 -20.70 -16.23
C PHE A 169 -0.15 -19.48 -15.30
N PHE A 170 0.95 -19.18 -14.62
CA PHE A 170 1.06 -18.06 -13.68
C PHE A 170 0.58 -16.71 -14.21
N PRO A 171 0.98 -16.24 -15.42
CA PRO A 171 0.56 -14.91 -15.91
C PRO A 171 -0.93 -14.83 -16.25
N ILE A 172 -1.52 -15.91 -16.75
CA ILE A 172 -2.97 -15.95 -17.05
C ILE A 172 -3.76 -16.00 -15.74
N PHE A 173 -3.31 -16.77 -14.76
CA PHE A 173 -3.93 -16.83 -13.45
C PHE A 173 -3.92 -15.46 -12.76
N GLN A 174 -2.78 -14.76 -12.80
CA GLN A 174 -2.68 -13.40 -12.25
C GLN A 174 -3.57 -12.41 -13.00
N LEU A 175 -3.62 -12.46 -14.34
CA LEU A 175 -4.54 -11.63 -15.12
C LEU A 175 -6.00 -11.82 -14.68
N VAL A 176 -6.47 -13.06 -14.57
CA VAL A 176 -7.84 -13.36 -14.15
C VAL A 176 -8.11 -12.87 -12.72
N LEU A 177 -7.14 -13.05 -11.83
CA LEU A 177 -7.24 -12.60 -10.44
C LEU A 177 -7.31 -11.06 -10.34
N THR A 178 -6.46 -10.34 -11.09
CA THR A 178 -6.48 -8.86 -11.10
C THR A 178 -7.77 -8.32 -11.72
N VAL A 179 -8.33 -8.97 -12.76
CA VAL A 179 -9.68 -8.63 -13.26
C VAL A 179 -10.73 -8.76 -12.16
N LEU A 180 -10.70 -9.87 -11.40
CA LEU A 180 -11.62 -10.08 -10.29
C LEU A 180 -11.48 -8.98 -9.23
N PHE A 181 -10.25 -8.61 -8.86
CA PHE A 181 -9.99 -7.55 -7.88
C PHE A 181 -10.51 -6.19 -8.34
N VAL A 182 -10.31 -5.83 -9.61
CA VAL A 182 -10.86 -4.59 -10.18
C VAL A 182 -12.38 -4.57 -10.05
N LEU A 183 -13.07 -5.67 -10.39
CA LEU A 183 -14.53 -5.76 -10.28
C LEU A 183 -15.01 -5.65 -8.84
N LEU A 184 -14.33 -6.31 -7.90
CA LEU A 184 -14.65 -6.24 -6.47
C LEU A 184 -14.44 -4.81 -5.94
N TYR A 185 -13.33 -4.15 -6.29
CA TYR A 185 -13.06 -2.77 -5.87
C TYR A 185 -14.03 -1.75 -6.48
N ILE A 186 -14.50 -1.95 -7.71
CA ILE A 186 -15.60 -1.14 -8.28
C ILE A 186 -16.86 -1.28 -7.42
N SER A 187 -17.20 -2.50 -6.98
CA SER A 187 -18.35 -2.72 -6.10
C SER A 187 -18.19 -1.99 -4.76
N ALA A 188 -17.01 -2.05 -4.14
CA ALA A 188 -16.74 -1.35 -2.89
C ALA A 188 -16.75 0.17 -3.07
N LEU A 189 -16.21 0.68 -4.18
CA LEU A 189 -16.18 2.11 -4.49
C LEU A 189 -17.58 2.70 -4.71
N VAL A 190 -18.55 1.90 -5.15
CA VAL A 190 -19.95 2.34 -5.29
C VAL A 190 -20.70 2.20 -3.97
N LEU A 191 -20.59 1.03 -3.32
CA LEU A 191 -21.36 0.72 -2.11
C LEU A 191 -20.92 1.56 -0.91
N TRP A 192 -19.63 1.76 -0.71
CA TRP A 192 -19.12 2.51 0.44
C TRP A 192 -19.67 3.94 0.51
N PRO A 193 -19.48 4.82 -0.50
CA PRO A 193 -20.01 6.18 -0.44
C PRO A 193 -21.54 6.22 -0.49
N LEU A 194 -22.20 5.28 -1.18
CA LEU A 194 -23.66 5.24 -1.23
C LEU A 194 -24.27 5.06 0.16
N TYR A 195 -23.74 4.13 0.95
CA TYR A 195 -24.25 3.88 2.30
C TYR A 195 -23.75 4.89 3.34
N GLN A 196 -22.56 5.49 3.14
CA GLN A 196 -21.99 6.44 4.10
C GLN A 196 -22.49 7.89 3.90
N PHE A 197 -22.80 8.31 2.66
CA PHE A 197 -23.15 9.71 2.36
C PHE A 197 -24.60 9.92 1.91
N SER A 198 -25.37 8.88 1.59
CA SER A 198 -26.77 9.05 1.18
C SER A 198 -27.72 9.01 2.38
N GLU A 199 -28.54 10.04 2.56
CA GLU A 199 -29.60 10.08 3.58
C GLU A 199 -30.60 8.93 3.43
N GLU A 200 -30.89 8.52 2.19
CA GLU A 200 -31.84 7.44 1.90
C GLU A 200 -31.40 6.09 2.48
N PHE A 201 -30.09 5.89 2.65
CA PHE A 201 -29.50 4.66 3.19
C PHE A 201 -29.00 4.84 4.64
N GLY A 202 -29.38 5.94 5.30
CA GLY A 202 -29.00 6.25 6.68
C GLY A 202 -27.60 6.84 6.84
N GLY A 203 -26.98 7.27 5.73
CA GLY A 203 -25.70 7.97 5.71
C GLY A 203 -25.84 9.47 5.98
N GLN A 204 -24.70 10.14 6.18
CA GLN A 204 -24.64 11.57 6.49
C GLN A 204 -23.99 12.34 5.32
N PRO A 205 -24.78 13.08 4.51
CA PRO A 205 -24.27 13.73 3.29
C PRO A 205 -23.36 14.92 3.59
N GLN A 206 -23.63 15.62 4.70
CA GLN A 206 -22.94 16.84 5.05
C GLN A 206 -22.08 16.66 6.27
N ARG A 207 -20.83 17.13 6.18
CA ARG A 207 -19.94 17.27 7.32
C ARG A 207 -20.68 18.03 8.42
N SER A 208 -20.86 17.39 9.57
CA SER A 208 -21.39 18.06 10.75
C SER A 208 -20.60 19.34 11.00
N SER A 209 -21.27 20.49 11.06
CA SER A 209 -20.66 21.77 11.41
C SER A 209 -20.32 21.87 12.90
N ASP A 210 -20.77 20.90 13.70
CA ASP A 210 -20.55 20.92 15.14
C ASP A 210 -19.11 20.50 15.45
N VAL A 211 -18.42 21.44 16.09
CA VAL A 211 -17.06 21.38 16.64
C VAL A 211 -16.90 20.29 17.73
N SER A 212 -17.87 19.37 17.87
CA SER A 212 -17.88 18.31 18.88
C SER A 212 -17.16 17.03 18.43
N CYS A 213 -16.12 17.12 17.61
CA CYS A 213 -15.13 16.04 17.49
C CYS A 213 -14.18 16.11 18.70
N MET A 214 -14.74 15.96 19.89
CA MET A 214 -14.07 16.33 21.15
C MET A 214 -13.15 15.24 21.71
N ASP A 215 -13.20 14.01 21.18
CA ASP A 215 -12.44 12.87 21.75
C ASP A 215 -11.66 12.03 20.73
N ASP A 216 -11.83 12.22 19.42
CA ASP A 216 -11.15 11.42 18.39
C ASP A 216 -10.33 12.29 17.43
N LEU A 217 -9.11 11.83 17.07
CA LEU A 217 -8.12 12.61 16.31
C LEU A 217 -8.63 13.07 14.93
N MET A 218 -9.67 12.43 14.38
CA MET A 218 -10.35 12.78 13.14
C MET A 218 -11.86 12.55 13.25
N CYS A 219 -12.67 13.43 12.63
CA CYS A 219 -14.12 13.26 12.59
C CYS A 219 -14.53 12.02 11.78
N ALA A 220 -15.61 11.34 12.18
CA ALA A 220 -16.12 10.13 11.51
C ALA A 220 -16.40 10.35 10.01
N TRP A 221 -16.92 11.53 9.65
CA TRP A 221 -17.15 11.92 8.25
C TRP A 221 -15.84 12.02 7.45
N ASP A 222 -14.80 12.61 8.04
CA ASP A 222 -13.47 12.73 7.40
C ASP A 222 -12.80 11.36 7.25
N GLN A 223 -13.01 10.44 8.19
CA GLN A 223 -12.56 9.04 8.06
C GLN A 223 -13.29 8.30 6.92
N CYS A 224 -14.61 8.46 6.80
CA CYS A 224 -15.38 7.85 5.70
C CYS A 224 -14.96 8.37 4.33
N LEU A 225 -14.66 9.67 4.24
CA LEU A 225 -14.09 10.30 3.05
C LEU A 225 -12.71 9.72 2.75
N ALA A 226 -11.83 9.61 3.76
CA ALA A 226 -10.50 9.03 3.59
C ALA A 226 -10.57 7.60 3.06
N VAL A 227 -11.43 6.74 3.61
CA VAL A 227 -11.64 5.37 3.10
C VAL A 227 -12.11 5.40 1.64
N THR A 228 -13.05 6.28 1.28
CA THR A 228 -13.53 6.41 -0.10
C THR A 228 -12.40 6.76 -1.07
N VAL A 229 -11.60 7.77 -0.71
CA VAL A 229 -10.46 8.21 -1.54
C VAL A 229 -9.41 7.10 -1.64
N LEU A 230 -9.08 6.43 -0.53
CA LEU A 230 -8.13 5.31 -0.53
C LEU A 230 -8.63 4.13 -1.37
N THR A 231 -9.92 3.81 -1.33
CA THR A 231 -10.53 2.78 -2.18
C THR A 231 -10.43 3.14 -3.66
N ALA A 232 -10.66 4.41 -4.01
CA ALA A 232 -10.48 4.88 -5.38
C ALA A 232 -9.01 4.80 -5.83
N ILE A 233 -8.07 5.23 -4.98
CA ILE A 233 -6.63 5.10 -5.23
C ILE A 233 -6.27 3.63 -5.45
N ASN A 234 -6.73 2.73 -4.57
CA ASN A 234 -6.39 1.31 -4.69
C ASN A 234 -6.95 0.69 -5.97
N LEU A 235 -8.16 1.07 -6.37
CA LEU A 235 -8.74 0.66 -7.65
C LEU A 235 -7.86 1.11 -8.83
N LEU A 236 -7.34 2.34 -8.82
CA LEU A 236 -6.44 2.81 -9.88
C LEU A 236 -5.15 1.99 -9.95
N VAL A 237 -4.60 1.58 -8.80
CA VAL A 237 -3.42 0.71 -8.75
C VAL A 237 -3.74 -0.67 -9.35
N TYR A 238 -4.87 -1.28 -8.97
CA TYR A 238 -5.31 -2.56 -9.57
C TYR A 238 -5.57 -2.46 -11.08
N VAL A 239 -6.09 -1.32 -11.57
CA VAL A 239 -6.28 -1.08 -13.02
C VAL A 239 -4.94 -0.96 -13.74
N ALA A 240 -3.94 -0.32 -13.13
CA ALA A 240 -2.60 -0.26 -13.68
C ALA A 240 -1.94 -1.65 -13.73
N ASP A 241 -2.11 -2.46 -12.68
CA ASP A 241 -1.61 -3.84 -12.65
C ASP A 241 -2.31 -4.72 -13.70
N LEU A 242 -3.63 -4.54 -13.87
CA LEU A 242 -4.39 -5.20 -14.92
C LEU A 242 -3.84 -4.87 -16.32
N GLY A 243 -3.56 -3.59 -16.57
CA GLY A 243 -2.97 -3.15 -17.84
C GLY A 243 -1.61 -3.79 -18.11
N TYR A 244 -0.78 -3.94 -17.07
CA TYR A 244 0.51 -4.62 -17.17
C TYR A 244 0.36 -6.11 -17.51
N TRP A 245 -0.51 -6.84 -16.78
CA TRP A 245 -0.74 -8.26 -17.03
C TRP A 245 -1.36 -8.53 -18.40
N ALA A 246 -2.31 -7.68 -18.82
CA ALA A 246 -2.93 -7.78 -20.13
C ALA A 246 -1.88 -7.67 -21.24
N HIS A 247 -1.02 -6.65 -21.17
CA HIS A 247 0.07 -6.46 -22.11
C HIS A 247 1.05 -7.66 -22.13
N ARG A 248 1.45 -8.15 -20.95
CA ARG A 248 2.35 -9.31 -20.83
C ARG A 248 1.77 -10.57 -21.47
N VAL A 249 0.49 -10.86 -21.24
CA VAL A 249 -0.19 -12.02 -21.82
C VAL A 249 -0.34 -11.88 -23.33
N SER A 250 -0.63 -10.67 -23.84
CA SER A 250 -0.70 -10.43 -25.29
C SER A 250 0.63 -10.72 -25.99
N VAL A 251 1.75 -10.25 -25.43
CA VAL A 251 3.10 -10.52 -25.97
C VAL A 251 3.45 -12.00 -25.93
N GLU A 252 3.08 -12.71 -24.86
CA GLU A 252 3.33 -14.15 -24.74
C GLU A 252 2.58 -14.96 -25.82
N ILE A 253 1.32 -14.61 -26.10
CA ILE A 253 0.52 -15.26 -27.15
C ILE A 253 1.14 -15.00 -28.54
N GLU A 254 1.64 -13.79 -28.81
CA GLU A 254 2.29 -13.43 -30.07
C GLU A 254 3.63 -14.18 -30.28
N ASN A 255 4.41 -14.37 -29.22
CA ASN A 255 5.64 -15.16 -29.30
C ASN A 255 5.38 -16.64 -29.59
N GLN A 256 4.29 -17.19 -29.06
CA GLN A 256 3.89 -18.58 -29.32
C GLN A 256 3.35 -18.80 -30.73
N SER A 257 2.72 -17.80 -31.35
CA SER A 257 2.27 -17.89 -32.75
C SER A 257 3.41 -17.73 -33.74
N THR A 258 4.46 -16.99 -33.40
CA THR A 258 5.63 -16.76 -34.28
C THR A 258 6.60 -17.96 -34.32
N ASN A 259 6.63 -18.79 -33.27
CA ASN A 259 7.47 -19.98 -33.18
C ASN A 259 6.80 -21.28 -33.71
N ARG A 260 5.63 -21.18 -34.33
CA ARG A 260 4.84 -22.32 -34.83
C ARG A 260 4.73 -22.28 -36.35
#